data_AF-A0A522Q3G1-F1
#
_entry.id   AF-A0A522Q3G1-F1
#
_cell.length_a   1.000
_cell.length_b   1.000
_cell.length_c   1.000
_cell.angle_alpha   90.00
_cell.angle_beta   90.00
_cell.angle_gamma   90.00
#
_symmetry.space_group_name_H-M   'P 1'
#
loop_
_entity.id
_entity.type
_entity.pdbx_description
1 polymer ?
#
loop_
_entity_poly.entity_id
_entity_poly.type
_entity_poly.pdbx_seq_one_letter_code
_entity_poly.pdbx_strand_id
1 'polypeptide(L)'
;MRLKSRTILWGVLPILVASLCVEAASPQTKIAPSGDTILGATSPRGKAVVTIHTAIVEGDCAKACPASRVWWDWGVKQVPVVESLNVSVSGHKVVVPLSVYASMFDPVEASLRYEKGSFVLRVEGADASESYFELVYFNREEVTELRIYATEFPEHPVQITHFYY
;
A
#
# COMPACT_ATOMS: atom_id res chain seq x y z
N MET A 1 21.90 54.57 -56.11
CA MET A 1 20.83 54.26 -55.12
C MET A 1 21.07 52.87 -54.55
N ARG A 2 21.56 52.74 -53.30
CA ARG A 2 21.78 51.45 -52.62
C ARG A 2 20.66 51.23 -51.61
N LEU A 3 19.82 50.21 -51.81
CA LEU A 3 18.82 49.79 -50.83
C LEU A 3 19.50 49.06 -49.66
N LYS A 4 19.26 49.55 -48.44
CA LYS A 4 19.68 48.92 -47.18
C LYS A 4 18.70 47.81 -46.81
N SER A 5 19.22 46.59 -46.68
CA SER A 5 18.52 45.42 -46.12
C SER A 5 18.17 45.68 -44.64
N ARG A 6 16.90 45.45 -44.26
CA ARG A 6 16.39 45.53 -42.89
C ARG A 6 16.25 44.12 -42.34
N THR A 7 17.08 43.80 -41.35
CA THR A 7 17.04 42.55 -40.58
C THR A 7 15.83 42.56 -39.62
N ILE A 8 14.97 41.55 -39.69
CA ILE A 8 13.80 41.36 -38.82
C ILE A 8 14.24 40.45 -37.67
N LEU A 9 14.28 40.96 -36.43
CA LEU A 9 14.45 40.15 -35.22
C LEU A 9 13.13 39.47 -34.88
N TRP A 10 13.10 38.14 -34.92
CA TRP A 10 12.02 37.32 -34.37
C TRP A 10 12.25 37.13 -32.87
N GLY A 11 11.38 37.72 -32.04
CA GLY A 11 11.33 37.45 -30.61
C GLY A 11 10.68 36.10 -30.35
N VAL A 12 11.43 35.16 -29.76
CA VAL A 12 10.91 33.87 -29.30
C VAL A 12 10.32 34.06 -27.90
N LEU A 13 9.02 33.86 -27.78
CA LEU A 13 8.27 33.90 -26.52
C LEU A 13 8.52 32.57 -25.75
N PRO A 14 9.02 32.57 -24.51
CA PRO A 14 9.19 31.33 -23.76
C PRO A 14 7.83 30.85 -23.24
N ILE A 15 7.39 29.68 -23.71
CA ILE A 15 6.23 28.96 -23.20
C ILE A 15 6.63 28.37 -21.84
N LEU A 16 6.08 28.93 -20.77
CA LEU A 16 6.20 28.39 -19.41
C LEU A 16 5.30 27.14 -19.31
N VAL A 17 5.88 25.96 -19.52
CA VAL A 17 5.17 24.69 -19.30
C VAL A 17 5.14 24.43 -17.79
N ALA A 18 4.00 24.74 -17.16
CA ALA A 18 3.73 24.33 -15.79
C ALA A 18 3.62 22.79 -15.76
N SER A 19 4.67 22.13 -15.27
CA SER A 19 4.66 20.70 -15.04
C SER A 19 3.76 20.41 -13.85
N LEU A 20 2.53 19.97 -14.11
CA LEU A 20 1.66 19.39 -13.10
C LEU A 20 2.29 18.06 -12.70
N CYS A 21 2.95 18.02 -11.54
CA CYS A 21 3.36 16.77 -10.92
C CYS A 21 2.08 15.97 -10.61
N VAL A 22 1.75 15.03 -11.49
CA VAL A 22 0.77 13.99 -11.19
C VAL A 22 1.41 13.11 -10.12
N GLU A 23 0.97 13.28 -8.87
CA GLU A 23 1.31 12.40 -7.76
C GLU A 23 0.68 11.02 -8.08
N ALA A 24 1.46 10.15 -8.71
CA ALA A 24 0.97 8.85 -9.15
C ALA A 24 0.80 7.93 -7.94
N ALA A 25 -0.45 7.72 -7.52
CA ALA A 25 -0.81 6.57 -6.69
C ALA A 25 -0.45 5.29 -7.47
N SER A 26 0.14 4.30 -6.79
CA SER A 26 0.34 3.00 -7.42
C SER A 26 -1.04 2.42 -7.76
N PRO A 27 -1.24 1.87 -8.98
CA PRO A 27 -2.44 1.12 -9.27
C PRO A 27 -2.60 -0.04 -8.28
N GLN A 28 -3.85 -0.46 -8.05
CA GLN A 28 -4.14 -1.69 -7.32
C GLN A 28 -3.36 -2.85 -7.94
N THR A 29 -2.69 -3.61 -7.09
CA THR A 29 -1.83 -4.73 -7.46
C THR A 29 -2.38 -5.97 -6.78
N LYS A 30 -2.61 -7.03 -7.55
CA LYS A 30 -3.02 -8.32 -7.00
C LYS A 30 -1.91 -8.89 -6.13
N ILE A 31 -2.28 -9.38 -4.95
CA ILE A 31 -1.37 -10.05 -4.04
C ILE A 31 -1.34 -11.53 -4.43
N ALA A 32 -0.13 -12.07 -4.59
CA ALA A 32 0.03 -13.49 -4.82
C ALA A 32 -0.40 -14.28 -3.56
N PRO A 33 -1.11 -15.41 -3.67
CA PRO A 33 -1.44 -16.28 -2.53
C PRO A 33 -0.21 -16.83 -1.79
N SER A 34 0.94 -16.87 -2.46
CA SER A 34 2.24 -17.23 -1.88
C SER A 34 3.37 -16.49 -2.59
N GLY A 35 4.39 -16.10 -1.83
CA GLY A 35 5.58 -15.40 -2.31
C GLY A 35 5.52 -13.89 -2.08
N ASP A 36 6.29 -13.14 -2.86
CA ASP A 36 6.44 -11.70 -2.68
C ASP A 36 5.56 -10.89 -3.63
N THR A 37 4.85 -9.91 -3.08
CA THR A 37 4.22 -8.82 -3.84
C THR A 37 4.89 -7.50 -3.47
N ILE A 38 5.43 -6.79 -4.46
CA ILE A 38 6.21 -5.57 -4.25
C ILE A 38 5.43 -4.35 -4.79
N LEU A 39 5.22 -3.36 -3.92
CA LEU A 39 4.60 -2.08 -4.25
C LEU A 39 5.61 -0.93 -4.08
N GLY A 40 5.44 0.12 -4.88
CA GLY A 40 6.26 1.32 -4.77
C GLY A 40 5.43 2.58 -4.95
N ALA A 41 5.72 3.60 -4.14
CA ALA A 41 5.14 4.92 -4.27
C ALA A 41 6.21 5.99 -4.06
N THR A 42 6.04 7.14 -4.69
CA THR A 42 6.97 8.27 -4.56
C THR A 42 6.29 9.39 -3.79
N SER A 43 7.07 10.11 -2.99
CA SER A 43 6.69 11.35 -2.31
C SER A 43 7.76 12.42 -2.60
N PRO A 44 7.53 13.70 -2.24
CA PRO A 44 8.57 14.72 -2.27
C PRO A 44 9.81 14.41 -1.42
N ARG A 45 9.70 13.51 -0.42
CA ARG A 45 10.79 13.10 0.49
C ARG A 45 11.49 11.81 0.05
N GLY A 46 11.06 11.23 -1.07
CA GLY A 46 11.65 10.04 -1.69
C GLY A 46 10.66 8.90 -1.87
N LYS A 47 11.19 7.71 -2.17
CA LYS A 47 10.42 6.53 -2.61
C LYS A 47 10.19 5.56 -1.45
N ALA A 48 8.93 5.17 -1.24
CA ALA A 48 8.58 4.02 -0.42
C ALA A 48 8.55 2.74 -1.27
N VAL A 49 9.03 1.64 -0.69
CA VAL A 49 8.89 0.28 -1.22
C VAL A 49 8.32 -0.60 -0.11
N VAL A 50 7.27 -1.34 -0.44
CA VAL A 50 6.62 -2.30 0.45
C VAL A 50 6.69 -3.67 -0.20
N THR A 51 7.17 -4.67 0.54
CA THR A 51 7.13 -6.08 0.13
C THR A 51 6.21 -6.83 1.09
N ILE A 52 5.12 -7.37 0.54
CA ILE A 52 4.17 -8.24 1.23
C ILE A 52 4.61 -9.68 0.92
N HIS A 53 5.04 -10.42 1.94
CA HIS A 53 5.34 -11.85 1.83
C HIS A 53 4.13 -12.65 2.30
N THR A 54 3.58 -13.48 1.42
CA THR A 54 2.45 -14.35 1.73
C THR A 54 2.85 -15.82 1.72
N ALA A 55 2.16 -16.60 2.53
CA ALA A 55 2.23 -18.06 2.48
C ALA A 55 0.84 -18.66 2.60
N ILE A 56 0.70 -19.86 2.05
CA ILE A 56 -0.51 -20.66 2.21
C ILE A 56 -0.36 -21.47 3.49
N VAL A 57 -1.28 -21.25 4.42
CA VAL A 57 -1.36 -22.07 5.63
C VAL A 57 -2.30 -23.25 5.36
N GLU A 58 -1.80 -24.46 5.63
CA GLU A 58 -2.54 -25.70 5.47
C GLU A 58 -2.60 -26.51 6.78
N GLY A 59 -3.55 -27.44 6.86
CA GLY A 59 -3.54 -28.52 7.85
C GLY A 59 -3.72 -28.07 9.32
N ASP A 60 -3.09 -28.79 10.24
CA ASP A 60 -3.30 -28.62 11.69
C ASP A 60 -2.76 -27.30 12.25
N CYS A 61 -1.75 -26.69 11.61
CA CYS A 61 -1.26 -25.35 11.96
C CYS A 61 -2.32 -24.28 11.70
N ALA A 62 -3.11 -24.42 10.63
CA ALA A 62 -4.26 -23.56 10.41
C ALA A 62 -5.27 -23.74 11.55
N LYS A 63 -5.63 -24.99 11.90
CA LYS A 63 -6.60 -25.29 12.97
C LYS A 63 -6.27 -24.68 14.34
N ALA A 64 -4.99 -24.40 14.61
CA ALA A 64 -4.55 -23.72 15.83
C ALA A 64 -4.90 -22.22 15.85
N CYS A 65 -5.15 -21.59 14.69
CA CYS A 65 -5.65 -20.23 14.57
C CYS A 65 -7.19 -20.24 14.69
N PRO A 66 -7.78 -19.67 15.77
CA PRO A 66 -9.23 -19.69 15.98
C PRO A 66 -10.02 -19.05 14.83
N ALA A 67 -9.46 -18.01 14.20
CA ALA A 67 -10.06 -17.34 13.04
C ALA A 67 -10.20 -18.28 11.83
N SER A 68 -9.27 -19.23 11.66
CA SER A 68 -9.33 -20.16 10.54
C SER A 68 -10.27 -21.34 10.76
N ARG A 69 -10.69 -21.61 12.00
CA ARG A 69 -11.56 -22.75 12.32
C ARG A 69 -12.89 -22.68 11.58
N VAL A 70 -13.44 -21.47 11.45
CA VAL A 70 -14.68 -21.20 10.70
C VAL A 70 -14.51 -21.55 9.22
N TRP A 71 -13.37 -21.23 8.63
CA TRP A 71 -13.06 -21.56 7.24
C TRP A 71 -13.06 -23.07 6.97
N TRP A 72 -12.53 -23.88 7.89
CA TRP A 72 -12.50 -25.34 7.77
C TRP A 72 -13.89 -25.98 7.88
N ASP A 73 -14.73 -25.47 8.80
CA ASP A 73 -16.12 -25.93 8.92
C ASP A 73 -16.91 -25.67 7.63
N TRP A 74 -16.47 -24.70 6.81
CA TRP A 74 -17.03 -24.40 5.49
C TRP A 74 -16.24 -25.03 4.32
N GLY A 75 -15.27 -25.90 4.62
CA GLY A 75 -14.53 -26.66 3.62
C GLY A 75 -13.40 -25.91 2.91
N VAL A 76 -13.01 -24.72 3.37
CA VAL A 76 -11.85 -23.98 2.86
C VAL A 76 -10.59 -24.70 3.31
N LYS A 77 -9.75 -25.11 2.35
CA LYS A 77 -8.59 -25.99 2.60
C LYS A 77 -7.23 -25.30 2.68
N GLN A 78 -7.18 -24.04 2.28
CA GLN A 78 -5.96 -23.29 2.11
C GLN A 78 -6.32 -21.83 2.29
N VAL A 79 -5.50 -21.12 3.06
CA VAL A 79 -5.70 -19.71 3.28
C VAL A 79 -4.37 -18.99 3.13
N PRO A 80 -4.28 -18.04 2.19
CA PRO A 80 -3.18 -17.10 2.14
C PRO A 80 -3.17 -16.23 3.40
N VAL A 81 -2.00 -16.06 4.01
CA VAL A 81 -1.77 -15.12 5.11
C VAL A 81 -0.54 -14.28 4.81
N VAL A 82 -0.46 -13.08 5.37
CA VAL A 82 0.77 -12.28 5.34
C VAL A 82 1.71 -12.76 6.44
N GLU A 83 2.83 -13.38 6.07
CA GLU A 83 3.86 -13.83 7.01
C GLU A 83 4.80 -12.70 7.42
N SER A 84 5.09 -11.78 6.49
CA SER A 84 5.88 -10.60 6.81
C SER A 84 5.54 -9.42 5.90
N LEU A 85 5.66 -8.23 6.48
CA LEU A 85 5.50 -6.95 5.79
C LEU A 85 6.79 -6.14 5.95
N ASN A 86 7.53 -5.97 4.85
CA ASN A 86 8.77 -5.22 4.84
C ASN A 86 8.55 -3.84 4.20
N VAL A 87 8.88 -2.79 4.95
CA VAL A 87 8.71 -1.41 4.51
C VAL A 87 10.07 -0.71 4.47
N SER A 88 10.31 0.03 3.40
CA SER A 88 11.45 0.95 3.32
C SER A 88 11.06 2.27 2.71
N VAL A 89 11.65 3.37 3.20
CA VAL A 89 11.46 4.72 2.67
C VAL A 89 12.82 5.34 2.39
N SER A 90 13.07 5.70 1.13
CA SER A 90 14.36 6.21 0.67
C SER A 90 15.52 5.30 1.09
N GLY A 91 15.32 3.98 0.95
CA GLY A 91 16.28 2.94 1.33
C GLY A 91 16.42 2.67 2.84
N HIS A 92 15.71 3.40 3.70
CA HIS A 92 15.73 3.19 5.15
C HIS A 92 14.65 2.19 5.52
N LYS A 93 15.03 1.09 6.19
CA LYS A 93 14.06 0.11 6.68
C LYS A 93 13.23 0.72 7.82
N VAL A 94 11.92 0.57 7.72
CA VAL A 94 10.97 0.95 8.76
C VAL A 94 10.62 -0.31 9.56
N VAL A 95 10.59 -0.22 10.89
CA VAL A 95 10.14 -1.32 11.74
C VAL A 95 8.62 -1.44 11.64
N VAL A 96 8.14 -2.64 11.30
CA VAL A 96 6.71 -2.92 11.17
C VAL A 96 6.28 -3.85 12.31
N PRO A 97 5.43 -3.39 13.25
CA PRO A 97 4.93 -4.25 14.32
C PRO A 97 4.13 -5.43 13.76
N LEU A 98 4.25 -6.62 14.38
CA LEU A 98 3.54 -7.84 13.96
C LEU A 98 2.02 -7.62 13.87
N SER A 99 1.45 -6.84 14.80
CA SER A 99 0.02 -6.53 14.81
C SER A 99 -0.48 -5.76 13.58
N VAL A 100 0.42 -5.21 12.76
CA VAL A 100 0.06 -4.52 11.51
C VAL A 100 -0.38 -5.50 10.43
N TYR A 101 0.16 -6.72 10.41
CA TYR A 101 -0.12 -7.68 9.33
C TYR A 101 -0.63 -9.03 9.83
N ALA A 102 -0.65 -9.27 11.14
CA ALA A 102 -1.15 -10.52 11.72
C ALA A 102 -2.65 -10.78 11.48
N SER A 103 -3.44 -9.74 11.19
CA SER A 103 -4.86 -9.83 10.83
C SER A 103 -5.10 -9.91 9.32
N MET A 104 -4.05 -9.83 8.48
CA MET A 104 -4.17 -9.84 7.02
C MET A 104 -4.34 -11.28 6.49
N PHE A 105 -5.58 -11.73 6.58
CA PHE A 105 -6.14 -12.99 6.12
C PHE A 105 -6.69 -12.87 4.70
N ASP A 106 -6.41 -13.87 3.87
CA ASP A 106 -6.78 -13.92 2.45
C ASP A 106 -6.56 -12.58 1.70
N PRO A 107 -5.34 -12.00 1.75
CA PRO A 107 -5.06 -10.73 1.11
C PRO A 107 -5.20 -10.85 -0.42
N VAL A 108 -6.05 -10.01 -1.02
CA VAL A 108 -6.41 -10.09 -2.45
C VAL A 108 -5.68 -9.02 -3.26
N GLU A 109 -5.73 -7.77 -2.82
CA GLU A 109 -5.16 -6.63 -3.53
C GLU A 109 -4.48 -5.67 -2.57
N ALA A 110 -3.42 -5.00 -3.04
CA ALA A 110 -2.80 -3.90 -2.34
C ALA A 110 -2.64 -2.68 -3.23
N SER A 111 -2.63 -1.51 -2.61
CA SER A 111 -2.20 -0.26 -3.25
C SER A 111 -1.34 0.54 -2.28
N LEU A 112 -0.39 1.29 -2.83
CA LEU A 112 0.48 2.16 -2.05
C LEU A 112 0.43 3.57 -2.63
N ARG A 113 0.16 4.55 -1.78
CA ARG A 113 0.12 5.96 -2.15
C ARG A 113 0.78 6.83 -1.10
N TYR A 114 1.10 8.07 -1.47
CA TYR A 114 1.46 9.11 -0.53
C TYR A 114 0.29 10.07 -0.37
N GLU A 115 -0.12 10.36 0.85
CA GLU A 115 -1.25 11.23 1.17
C GLU A 115 -0.98 11.99 2.46
N LYS A 116 -1.17 13.31 2.46
CA LYS A 116 -1.13 14.16 3.67
C LYS A 116 0.11 13.95 4.56
N GLY A 117 1.28 13.75 3.95
CA GLY A 117 2.54 13.61 4.70
C GLY A 117 2.93 12.18 5.06
N SER A 118 2.08 11.19 4.78
CA SER A 118 2.33 9.78 5.09
C SER A 118 2.23 8.91 3.83
N PHE A 119 2.97 7.82 3.81
CA PHE A 119 2.63 6.72 2.91
C PHE A 119 1.49 5.92 3.51
N VAL A 120 0.56 5.49 2.65
CA VAL A 120 -0.62 4.72 3.02
C VAL A 120 -0.63 3.46 2.18
N LEU A 121 -0.31 2.34 2.81
CA LEU A 121 -0.55 1.01 2.24
C LEU A 121 -2.01 0.66 2.51
N ARG A 122 -2.76 0.33 1.47
CA ARG A 122 -4.08 -0.27 1.60
C ARG A 122 -4.00 -1.72 1.16
N VAL A 123 -4.49 -2.64 1.99
CA VAL A 123 -4.62 -4.07 1.69
C VAL A 123 -6.10 -4.45 1.78
N GLU A 124 -6.63 -5.06 0.74
CA GLU A 124 -7.96 -5.68 0.75
C GLU A 124 -7.82 -7.18 1.07
N GLY A 125 -8.73 -7.68 1.90
CA GLY A 125 -8.78 -9.09 2.27
C GLY A 125 -10.19 -9.53 2.60
N ALA A 126 -10.30 -10.79 3.00
CA ALA A 126 -11.53 -11.35 3.51
C ALA A 126 -11.23 -12.26 4.69
N ASP A 127 -12.04 -12.17 5.73
CA ASP A 127 -12.15 -13.23 6.72
C ASP A 127 -13.38 -14.09 6.40
N ALA A 128 -13.57 -15.19 7.14
CA ALA A 128 -14.66 -16.14 6.88
C ALA A 128 -16.03 -15.48 6.86
N SER A 129 -16.18 -14.35 7.54
CA SER A 129 -17.44 -13.66 7.77
C SER A 129 -17.61 -12.43 6.89
N GLU A 130 -16.53 -11.69 6.63
CA GLU A 130 -16.60 -10.32 6.10
C GLU A 130 -15.43 -10.01 5.16
N SER A 131 -15.68 -9.16 4.16
CA SER A 131 -14.61 -8.50 3.42
C SER A 131 -14.19 -7.23 4.13
N TYR A 132 -12.90 -6.92 4.09
CA TYR A 132 -12.35 -5.79 4.80
C TYR A 132 -11.21 -5.13 4.01
N PHE A 133 -10.82 -3.95 4.45
CA PHE A 133 -9.53 -3.39 4.06
C PHE A 133 -8.82 -2.75 5.24
N GLU A 134 -7.50 -2.85 5.21
CA GLU A 134 -6.61 -2.25 6.20
C GLU A 134 -5.85 -1.09 5.58
N LEU A 135 -5.70 0.02 6.31
CA LEU A 135 -4.85 1.15 5.97
C LEU A 135 -3.69 1.22 6.96
N VAL A 136 -2.47 1.03 6.47
CA VAL A 136 -1.24 1.17 7.24
C VAL A 136 -0.58 2.50 6.86
N TYR A 137 -0.54 3.40 7.82
CA TYR A 137 0.12 4.69 7.69
C TYR A 137 1.53 4.62 8.23
N PHE A 138 2.49 5.08 7.44
CA PHE A 138 3.90 5.08 7.83
C PHE A 138 4.67 6.23 7.20
N ASN A 139 5.81 6.53 7.80
CA ASN A 139 6.76 7.50 7.31
C ASN A 139 8.16 6.87 7.28
N ARG A 140 9.22 7.69 7.21
CA ARG A 140 10.61 7.18 7.15
C ARG A 140 11.10 6.58 8.47
N GLU A 141 10.48 6.98 9.58
CA GLU A 141 10.89 6.64 10.94
C GLU A 141 10.13 5.41 11.44
N GLU A 142 8.81 5.38 11.23
CA GLU A 142 7.94 4.37 11.84
C GLU A 142 6.64 4.13 11.07
N VAL A 143 5.95 3.04 11.42
CA VAL A 143 4.51 2.89 11.22
C VAL A 143 3.82 3.70 12.31
N THR A 144 2.89 4.58 11.94
CA THR A 144 2.24 5.50 12.89
C THR A 144 0.82 5.07 13.24
N GLU A 145 0.12 4.43 12.30
CA GLU A 145 -1.29 4.11 12.46
C GLU A 145 -1.70 2.90 11.62
N LEU A 146 -2.55 2.05 12.18
CA LEU A 146 -3.31 1.03 11.47
C LEU A 146 -4.80 1.35 11.61
N ARG A 147 -5.54 1.32 10.51
CA ARG A 147 -7.01 1.35 10.50
C ARG A 147 -7.56 0.12 9.80
N ILE A 148 -8.56 -0.50 10.39
CA ILE A 148 -9.26 -1.64 9.81
C ILE A 148 -10.69 -1.21 9.54
N TYR A 149 -11.21 -1.55 8.36
CA TYR A 149 -12.56 -1.22 7.93
C TYR A 149 -13.27 -2.48 7.45
N ALA A 150 -14.53 -2.68 7.89
CA ALA A 150 -15.43 -3.58 7.18
C ALA A 150 -15.83 -2.93 5.85
N THR A 151 -15.77 -3.67 4.75
CA THR A 151 -16.15 -3.15 3.42
C THR A 151 -17.61 -2.71 3.36
N GLU A 152 -18.48 -3.27 4.22
CA GLU A 152 -19.89 -2.88 4.36
C GLU A 152 -20.04 -1.44 4.92
N PHE A 153 -19.10 -0.99 5.76
CA PHE A 153 -19.15 0.32 6.42
C PHE A 153 -17.84 1.11 6.18
N PRO A 154 -17.51 1.47 4.93
CA PRO A 154 -16.19 1.99 4.58
C PRO A 154 -15.92 3.40 5.13
N GLU A 155 -16.95 4.11 5.57
CA GLU A 155 -16.86 5.47 6.12
C GLU A 155 -16.23 5.49 7.53
N HIS A 156 -16.26 4.37 8.25
CA HIS A 156 -15.86 4.30 9.66
C HIS A 156 -14.95 3.10 9.91
N PRO A 157 -13.75 3.31 10.49
CA PRO A 157 -12.91 2.20 10.86
C PRO A 157 -13.54 1.42 12.02
N VAL A 158 -13.56 0.11 11.92
CA VAL A 158 -13.94 -0.79 13.01
C VAL A 158 -12.85 -0.83 14.10
N GLN A 159 -11.60 -0.54 13.72
CA GLN A 159 -10.48 -0.43 14.64
C GLN A 159 -9.48 0.64 14.17
N ILE A 160 -8.95 1.40 15.13
CA ILE A 160 -7.81 2.31 14.94
C ILE A 160 -6.76 1.95 15.99
N THR A 161 -5.51 1.79 15.55
CA THR A 161 -4.36 1.54 16.42
C THR A 161 -3.29 2.57 16.12
N HIS A 162 -2.81 3.26 17.16
CA HIS A 162 -1.67 4.16 17.05
C HIS A 162 -0.41 3.48 17.61
N PHE A 163 0.70 3.63 16.91
CA PHE A 163 1.99 3.10 17.34
C PHE A 163 2.89 4.24 17.80
N TYR A 164 3.69 3.98 18.82
CA TYR A 164 4.62 4.94 19.42
C TYR A 164 5.94 4.21 19.68
N TYR A 165 7.01 4.65 19.03
CA TYR A 165 8.36 4.10 19.17
C TYR A 165 9.35 5.07 19.83
#